data_AF-A0A843TXX7-F1
#
_entry.id   AF-A0A843TXX7-F1
#
_cell.length_a   1.000
_cell.length_b   1.000
_cell.length_c   1.000
_cell.angle_alpha   90.00
_cell.angle_beta   90.00
_cell.angle_gamma   90.00
#
_symmetry.space_group_name_H-M   'P 1'
#
loop_
_entity.id
_entity.type
_entity.pdbx_description
1 polymer ?
#
loop_
_entity_poly.entity_id
_entity_poly.type
_entity_poly.pdbx_seq_one_letter_code
_entity_poly.pdbx_strand_id
1 'polypeptide(L)'
;MEYFLQGHDYQIWSIVEEGDLLVTNEKNQWTDDDRKKISLNCKAESILCCALSKKEFNRVSACKSTMEMWEKLRITYEGTDKVKETRIDSLVTQYERFQMQLGESIT
;
A
#
# COMPACT_ATOMS: atom_id res chain seq x y z
N MET A 1 -1.73 -7.67 3.82
CA MET A 1 -0.80 -8.11 2.75
C MET A 1 0.62 -8.20 3.28
N GLU A 2 1.02 -7.29 4.17
CA GLU A 2 2.28 -7.34 4.94
C GLU A 2 2.67 -8.74 5.44
N TYR A 3 1.87 -9.36 6.31
CA TYR A 3 2.18 -10.68 6.88
C TYR A 3 2.37 -11.79 5.84
N PHE A 4 1.65 -11.70 4.71
CA PHE A 4 1.79 -12.65 3.61
C PHE A 4 3.14 -12.51 2.91
N LEU A 5 3.59 -11.27 2.67
CA LEU A 5 4.88 -10.98 2.06
C LEU A 5 6.04 -11.33 2.98
N GLN A 6 5.94 -10.98 4.27
CA GLN A 6 6.92 -11.34 5.30
C GLN A 6 7.09 -12.87 5.44
N GLY A 7 6.02 -13.63 5.24
CA GLY A 7 6.07 -15.10 5.24
C GLY A 7 6.87 -15.71 4.08
N HIS A 8 7.01 -15.00 2.96
CA HIS A 8 7.85 -15.42 1.83
C HIS A 8 9.31 -14.99 1.99
N ASP A 9 9.53 -13.79 2.52
CA ASP A 9 10.83 -13.21 2.83
C ASP A 9 10.61 -11.95 3.67
N TYR A 10 11.24 -11.87 4.84
CA TYR A 10 11.09 -10.71 5.71
C TYR A 10 11.50 -9.40 5.00
N GLN A 11 12.50 -9.45 4.10
CA GLN A 11 13.02 -8.27 3.42
C GLN A 11 12.12 -7.76 2.29
N ILE A 12 11.14 -8.56 1.82
CA ILE A 12 10.24 -8.15 0.74
C ILE A 12 9.32 -7.02 1.18
N TRP A 13 8.81 -7.06 2.41
CA TRP A 13 7.93 -6.01 2.90
C TRP A 13 8.64 -4.65 2.92
N SER A 14 9.88 -4.59 3.41
CA SER A 14 10.69 -3.37 3.41
C SER A 14 10.85 -2.78 2.00
N ILE A 15 11.04 -3.60 0.96
CA ILE A 15 11.13 -3.11 -0.42
C ILE A 15 9.80 -2.55 -0.93
N VAL A 16 8.68 -3.17 -0.55
CA VAL A 16 7.33 -2.77 -0.96
C VAL A 16 6.90 -1.47 -0.28
N GLU A 17 7.30 -1.28 0.98
CA GLU A 17 6.96 -0.11 1.80
C GLU A 17 7.91 1.08 1.58
N GLU A 18 9.22 0.84 1.59
CA GLU A 18 10.23 1.92 1.55
C GLU A 18 10.57 2.37 0.11
N GLY A 19 10.26 1.55 -0.89
CA GLY A 19 10.32 1.97 -2.30
C GLY A 19 11.72 2.23 -2.86
N ASP A 20 12.78 1.81 -2.17
CA ASP A 20 14.14 2.21 -2.50
C ASP A 20 14.77 1.31 -3.57
N LEU A 21 14.36 1.55 -4.83
CA LEU A 21 14.87 0.86 -6.02
C LEU A 21 15.33 1.80 -7.12
N LEU A 22 15.51 3.08 -6.82
CA LEU A 22 16.19 3.99 -7.73
C LEU A 22 17.69 3.68 -7.69
N VAL A 23 18.08 2.48 -8.14
CA VAL A 23 19.43 2.19 -8.59
C VAL A 23 19.60 2.96 -9.88
N THR A 24 19.93 4.24 -9.76
CA THR A 24 20.16 5.19 -10.87
C THR A 24 21.49 4.94 -11.57
N ASN A 25 22.37 4.16 -10.94
CA ASN A 25 23.66 3.79 -11.49
C ASN A 25 23.49 2.84 -12.69
N GLU A 26 24.40 2.96 -13.65
CA GLU A 26 24.48 2.02 -14.77
C GLU A 26 24.72 0.58 -14.26
N LYS A 27 24.24 -0.43 -14.99
CA LYS A 27 24.34 -1.85 -14.59
C LYS A 27 25.76 -2.33 -14.26
N ASN A 28 26.75 -1.70 -14.87
CA ASN A 28 28.18 -1.96 -14.68
C ASN A 28 28.71 -1.47 -13.31
N GLN A 29 28.00 -0.56 -12.64
CA GLN A 29 28.37 0.05 -11.35
C GLN A 29 27.57 -0.52 -10.17
N TRP A 30 26.68 -1.48 -10.43
CA TRP A 30 25.85 -2.08 -9.38
C TRP A 30 26.70 -2.86 -8.39
N THR A 31 26.55 -2.49 -7.13
CA THR A 31 27.07 -3.25 -6.00
C THR A 31 26.27 -4.54 -5.80
N ASP A 32 26.79 -5.47 -5.00
CA ASP A 32 26.04 -6.68 -4.65
C ASP A 32 24.76 -6.37 -3.88
N ASP A 33 24.75 -5.28 -3.10
CA ASP A 33 23.55 -4.79 -2.42
C ASP A 33 22.49 -4.27 -3.41
N ASP A 34 22.91 -3.54 -4.45
CA ASP A 34 21.99 -3.09 -5.52
C ASP A 34 21.34 -4.28 -6.23
N ARG A 35 22.14 -5.30 -6.57
CA ARG A 35 21.65 -6.54 -7.19
C ARG A 35 20.67 -7.27 -6.28
N LYS A 36 20.96 -7.32 -4.97
CA LYS A 36 20.09 -7.93 -3.98
C LYS A 36 18.76 -7.18 -3.89
N LYS A 37 18.77 -5.85 -3.83
CA LYS A 37 17.55 -5.01 -3.85
C LYS A 37 16.70 -5.27 -5.09
N ILE A 38 17.31 -5.27 -6.27
CA ILE A 38 16.62 -5.54 -7.54
C ILE A 38 16.00 -6.96 -7.53
N SER A 39 16.76 -7.96 -7.08
CA SER A 39 16.25 -9.33 -6.99
C SER A 39 15.05 -9.43 -6.04
N LEU A 40 15.10 -8.76 -4.89
CA LEU A 40 13.98 -8.72 -3.95
C LEU A 40 12.76 -8.02 -4.55
N ASN A 41 12.97 -6.93 -5.31
CA ASN A 41 11.88 -6.27 -6.02
C ASN A 41 11.22 -7.17 -7.07
N CYS A 42 12.00 -7.85 -7.92
CA CYS A 42 11.43 -8.77 -8.90
C CYS A 42 10.64 -9.91 -8.23
N LYS A 43 11.13 -10.39 -7.08
CA LYS A 43 10.42 -11.39 -6.27
C LYS A 43 9.11 -10.83 -5.72
N ALA A 44 9.13 -9.61 -5.19
CA ALA A 44 7.95 -8.92 -4.68
C ALA A 44 6.90 -8.67 -5.77
N GLU A 45 7.34 -8.19 -6.94
CA GLU A 45 6.51 -7.99 -8.12
C GLU A 45 5.84 -9.29 -8.56
N SER A 46 6.61 -10.39 -8.65
CA SER A 46 6.07 -11.69 -8.99
C SER A 46 5.00 -12.15 -7.99
N ILE A 47 5.25 -12.00 -6.68
CA ILE A 47 4.29 -12.39 -5.65
C ILE A 47 3.00 -11.56 -5.74
N LEU A 48 3.13 -10.23 -5.91
CA LEU A 48 1.97 -9.36 -6.09
C LEU A 48 1.19 -9.75 -7.35
N CYS A 49 1.85 -9.93 -8.49
CA CYS A 49 1.19 -10.32 -9.74
C CYS A 49 0.44 -11.65 -9.60
N CYS A 50 1.01 -12.63 -8.89
CA CYS A 50 0.37 -13.92 -8.63
C CYS A 50 -0.81 -13.81 -7.65
N ALA A 51 -0.75 -12.90 -6.68
CA ALA A 51 -1.81 -12.71 -5.69
C ALA A 51 -3.01 -11.91 -6.24
N LEU A 52 -2.80 -11.12 -7.29
CA LEU A 52 -3.84 -10.25 -7.86
C LEU A 52 -4.74 -10.99 -8.84
N SER A 53 -6.04 -10.67 -8.77
CA SER A 53 -6.96 -11.05 -9.85
C SER A 53 -6.62 -10.30 -11.13
N LYS A 54 -7.03 -10.84 -12.29
CA LYS A 54 -6.83 -10.20 -13.60
C LYS A 54 -7.31 -8.73 -13.64
N LYS A 55 -8.43 -8.43 -12.97
CA LYS A 55 -8.97 -7.08 -12.90
C LYS A 55 -8.04 -6.13 -12.15
N GLU A 56 -7.52 -6.56 -11.01
CA GLU A 56 -6.66 -5.73 -10.17
C GLU A 56 -5.27 -5.59 -10.79
N PHE A 57 -4.74 -6.67 -11.38
CA PHE A 57 -3.50 -6.61 -12.15
C PHE A 57 -3.56 -5.56 -13.26
N ASN A 58 -4.64 -5.54 -14.06
CA ASN A 58 -4.81 -4.54 -15.12
C ASN A 58 -4.83 -3.08 -14.61
N ARG A 59 -5.16 -2.85 -13.34
CA ARG A 59 -5.13 -1.50 -12.74
C ARG A 59 -3.71 -1.05 -12.42
N VAL A 60 -2.84 -1.99 -12.08
CA VAL A 60 -1.45 -1.71 -11.63
C VAL A 60 -0.40 -2.08 -12.67
N SER A 61 -0.79 -2.67 -13.81
CA SER A 61 0.14 -3.16 -14.84
C SER A 61 0.99 -2.07 -15.51
N ALA A 62 0.63 -0.80 -15.36
CA ALA A 62 1.39 0.34 -15.88
C ALA A 62 2.40 0.92 -14.87
N CYS A 63 2.39 0.44 -13.63
CA CYS A 63 3.30 0.89 -12.59
C CYS A 63 4.72 0.37 -12.84
N LYS A 64 5.73 1.16 -12.49
CA LYS A 64 7.14 0.88 -12.79
C LYS A 64 7.87 0.16 -11.66
N SER A 65 7.30 0.15 -10.46
CA SER A 65 7.86 -0.51 -9.28
C SER A 65 6.78 -1.21 -8.49
N THR A 66 7.18 -2.24 -7.75
CA THR A 66 6.32 -2.94 -6.79
C THR A 66 5.70 -1.97 -5.77
N MET A 67 6.46 -0.97 -5.33
CA MET A 67 5.98 0.09 -4.44
C MET A 67 4.83 0.88 -5.09
N GLU A 68 4.98 1.29 -6.35
CA GLU A 68 3.92 2.03 -7.05
C GLU A 68 2.67 1.17 -7.24
N MET A 69 2.84 -0.13 -7.56
CA MET A 69 1.74 -1.08 -7.62
C MET A 69 1.03 -1.19 -6.26
N TRP A 70 1.80 -1.36 -5.18
CA TRP A 70 1.28 -1.48 -3.83
C TRP A 70 0.55 -0.22 -3.37
N GLU A 71 1.15 0.96 -3.58
CA GLU A 71 0.56 2.24 -3.21
C GLU A 71 -0.77 2.47 -3.96
N LYS A 72 -0.82 2.13 -5.24
CA LYS A 72 -2.05 2.23 -6.03
C LYS A 72 -3.14 1.30 -5.52
N LEU A 73 -2.80 0.08 -5.10
CA LEU A 73 -3.74 -0.85 -4.46
C LEU A 73 -4.21 -0.29 -3.11
N ARG A 74 -3.30 0.18 -2.26
CA ARG A 74 -3.60 0.78 -0.97
C ARG A 74 -4.58 1.93 -1.10
N ILE A 75 -4.31 2.89 -1.99
CA ILE A 75 -5.21 4.02 -2.26
C ILE A 75 -6.58 3.55 -2.78
N THR A 76 -6.60 2.55 -3.66
CA THR A 76 -7.85 2.04 -4.26
C THR A 76 -8.78 1.41 -3.23
N TYR A 77 -8.22 0.69 -2.25
CA TYR A 77 -9.01 -0.09 -1.28
C TYR A 77 -9.19 0.60 0.07
N GLU A 78 -8.17 1.29 0.57
CA GLU A 78 -8.23 1.99 1.85
C GLU A 78 -8.62 3.45 1.72
N GLY A 79 -8.58 4.00 0.51
CA GLY A 79 -8.72 5.43 0.26
C GLY A 79 -7.43 6.20 0.53
N THR A 80 -7.41 7.46 0.10
CA THR A 80 -6.31 8.39 0.40
C THR A 80 -6.39 8.86 1.85
N ASP A 81 -5.27 9.30 2.41
CA ASP A 81 -5.23 9.82 3.77
C ASP A 81 -6.19 11.00 3.95
N LYS A 82 -6.32 11.85 2.93
CA LYS A 82 -7.32 12.93 2.91
C LYS A 82 -8.77 12.45 3.00
N VAL A 83 -9.13 11.35 2.34
CA VAL A 83 -10.48 10.76 2.45
C VAL A 83 -10.70 10.20 3.85
N LYS A 84 -9.67 9.56 4.43
CA LYS A 84 -9.71 9.06 5.81
C LYS A 84 -9.88 10.21 6.82
N GLU A 85 -9.10 11.27 6.70
CA GLU A 85 -9.21 12.50 7.51
C GLU A 85 -10.59 13.14 7.41
N THR A 86 -11.08 13.35 6.18
CA THR A 86 -12.43 13.93 5.96
C THR A 86 -13.52 13.09 6.62
N ARG A 87 -13.38 11.75 6.60
CA ARG A 87 -14.33 10.85 7.27
C ARG A 87 -14.25 10.99 8.79
N ILE A 88 -13.05 11.12 9.36
CA ILE A 88 -12.85 11.36 10.79
C ILE A 88 -13.50 12.69 11.18
N ASP A 89 -13.19 13.78 10.47
CA ASP A 89 -13.75 15.11 10.77
C ASP A 89 -15.28 15.12 10.70
N SER A 90 -15.85 14.42 9.71
CA SER A 90 -17.30 14.27 9.58
C SER A 90 -17.91 13.52 10.77
N LEU A 91 -17.27 12.46 11.23
CA LEU A 91 -17.74 11.67 12.39
C LEU A 91 -17.61 12.48 13.69
N VAL A 92 -16.49 13.20 13.87
CA VAL A 92 -16.29 14.11 15.01
C VAL A 92 -17.37 15.18 15.03
N THR A 93 -17.63 15.82 13.89
CA THR A 93 -18.69 16.84 13.77
C THR A 93 -20.08 16.26 14.08
N GLN A 94 -20.38 15.05 13.61
CA GLN A 94 -21.64 14.38 13.92
C GLN A 94 -21.77 14.07 15.42
N TYR A 95 -20.69 13.61 16.04
CA TYR A 95 -20.64 13.33 17.47
C TYR A 95 -20.82 14.60 18.30
N GLU A 96 -20.14 15.69 17.98
CA GLU A 96 -20.27 16.98 18.68
C GLU A 96 -21.67 17.59 18.57
N ARG A 97 -22.36 17.32 17.44
CA ARG A 97 -23.75 17.74 17.21
C ARG A 97 -24.77 16.74 17.74
N PHE A 98 -24.34 15.59 18.24
CA PHE A 98 -25.25 14.55 18.71
C PHE A 98 -25.93 15.03 19.99
N GLN A 99 -27.24 15.20 19.92
CA GLN A 99 -28.06 15.64 21.04
C GLN A 99 -29.33 14.81 21.10
N MET A 100 -29.75 14.51 22.33
CA MET A 100 -30.99 13.78 22.61
C MET A 100 -32.19 14.57 22.06
N GLN A 101 -33.01 13.91 21.26
CA GLN A 101 -34.21 14.49 20.69
C GLN A 101 -35.35 14.51 21.71
N LEU A 102 -36.36 15.35 21.46
CA LEU A 102 -37.52 15.47 22.34
C LEU A 102 -38.29 14.15 22.35
N GLY A 103 -38.32 13.46 23.50
CA GLY A 103 -38.97 12.16 23.66
C GLY A 103 -38.04 10.94 23.60
N GLU A 104 -36.74 11.15 23.33
CA GLU A 104 -35.74 10.09 23.54
C GLU A 104 -35.51 9.89 25.05
N SER A 105 -35.27 8.64 25.43
CA SER A 105 -35.02 8.24 26.81
C SER A 105 -33.70 7.46 26.87
N ILE A 106 -32.93 7.67 27.92
CA ILE A 106 -31.62 7.01 28.14
C ILE A 106 -31.82 5.62 28.79
N THR A 107 -33.07 5.20 29.00
CA THR A 107 -33.45 4.06 29.83
C THR A 107 -33.33 2.73 29.09
#